data_AF-A0A847XNQ3-F1
#
_entry.id   AF-A0A847XNQ3-F1
#
_cell.length_a   1.000
_cell.length_b   1.000
_cell.length_c   1.000
_cell.angle_alpha   90.00
_cell.angle_beta   90.00
_cell.angle_gamma   90.00
#
_symmetry.space_group_name_H-M   'P 1'
#
loop_
_entity.id
_entity.type
_entity.pdbx_description
1 polymer ?
#
loop_
_entity_poly.entity_id
_entity_poly.type
_entity_poly.pdbx_seq_one_letter_code
_entity_poly.pdbx_strand_id
1 'polypeptide(L)'
;MRKKDKIEITEIFMAKGGKGNAGFDQCFYDTIKRGHDVNGNPVVYGKIKVNDGYIYATASSQWEFGEKLDETVLLILDYDLHNISSTNSGNDIPGFNLI
;
A
#
# COMPACT_ATOMS: atom_id res chain seq x y z
N MET A 1 42.71 -9.08 9.48
CA MET A 1 41.39 -8.50 9.83
C MET A 1 40.34 -9.27 9.04
N ARG A 2 39.50 -10.12 9.67
CA ARG A 2 38.44 -10.85 8.96
C ARG A 2 37.37 -9.84 8.55
N LYS A 3 37.06 -9.73 7.25
CA LYS A 3 35.87 -8.99 6.80
C LYS A 3 34.67 -9.65 7.47
N LYS A 4 33.94 -8.91 8.32
CA LYS A 4 32.65 -9.38 8.82
C LYS A 4 31.72 -9.47 7.63
N ASP A 5 31.13 -10.64 7.40
CA ASP A 5 30.07 -10.80 6.42
C ASP A 5 28.94 -9.84 6.80
N LYS A 6 28.59 -8.94 5.87
CA LYS A 6 27.41 -8.08 6.02
C LYS A 6 26.20 -8.89 5.63
N ILE A 7 25.64 -9.62 6.60
CA ILE A 7 24.37 -10.30 6.43
C ILE A 7 23.26 -9.26 6.64
N GLU A 8 22.48 -9.00 5.61
CA GLU A 8 21.29 -8.15 5.67
C GLU A 8 20.06 -9.06 5.65
N ILE A 9 19.32 -9.10 6.76
CA ILE A 9 18.05 -9.80 6.84
C ILE A 9 16.99 -8.85 6.30
N THR A 10 16.38 -9.22 5.18
CA THR A 10 15.26 -8.50 4.57
C THR A 10 13.98 -9.31 4.76
N GLU A 11 12.91 -8.64 5.18
CA GLU A 11 11.59 -9.24 5.31
C GLU A 11 10.80 -8.97 4.01
N ILE A 12 10.30 -10.03 3.40
CA ILE A 12 9.45 -9.96 2.21
C ILE A 12 7.99 -10.05 2.65
N PHE A 13 7.12 -9.29 1.98
CA PHE A 13 5.68 -9.36 2.18
C PHE A 13 4.95 -9.58 0.87
N MET A 14 3.70 -10.01 0.96
CA MET A 14 2.83 -10.33 -0.16
C MET A 14 1.50 -9.63 0.04
N ALA A 15 1.01 -8.99 -1.01
CA ALA A 15 -0.35 -8.46 -1.10
C ALA A 15 -1.17 -9.29 -2.07
N LYS A 16 -2.43 -9.53 -1.75
CA LYS A 16 -3.35 -10.35 -2.54
C LYS A 16 -4.45 -9.48 -3.14
N GLY A 17 -4.83 -9.76 -4.38
CA GLY A 17 -5.99 -9.14 -5.01
C GLY A 17 -6.58 -9.97 -6.15
N GLY A 18 -7.83 -9.65 -6.49
CA GLY A 18 -8.61 -10.32 -7.52
C GLY A 18 -9.92 -10.92 -6.99
N LYS A 19 -10.98 -10.82 -7.80
CA LYS A 19 -12.34 -11.27 -7.46
C LYS A 19 -12.55 -12.80 -7.43
N GLY A 20 -11.60 -13.57 -7.95
CA GLY A 20 -11.65 -15.02 -8.08
C GLY A 20 -11.18 -15.73 -6.81
N ASN A 21 -10.24 -16.69 -6.92
CA ASN A 21 -9.92 -17.68 -5.88
C ASN A 21 -9.45 -17.06 -4.55
N ALA A 22 -10.39 -16.60 -3.72
CA ALA A 22 -10.14 -16.00 -2.41
C ALA A 22 -9.11 -14.85 -2.40
N GLY A 23 -9.05 -14.04 -3.46
CA GLY A 23 -8.10 -12.93 -3.57
C GLY A 23 -6.71 -13.30 -4.07
N PHE A 24 -6.46 -14.55 -4.49
CA PHE A 24 -5.12 -14.99 -4.91
C PHE A 24 -4.85 -14.91 -6.43
N ASP A 25 -5.78 -14.38 -7.23
CA ASP A 25 -5.59 -14.34 -8.68
C ASP A 25 -4.43 -13.43 -9.09
N GLN A 26 -4.13 -12.43 -8.25
CA GLN A 26 -2.98 -11.55 -8.37
C GLN A 26 -2.26 -11.45 -7.03
N CYS A 27 -0.94 -11.66 -7.06
CA CYS A 27 -0.07 -11.56 -5.88
C CYS A 27 1.07 -10.58 -6.18
N PHE A 28 1.31 -9.66 -5.26
CA PHE A 28 2.35 -8.64 -5.37
C PHE A 28 3.32 -8.79 -4.22
N TYR A 29 4.62 -8.66 -4.50
CA TYR A 29 5.67 -8.86 -3.50
C TYR A 29 6.58 -7.64 -3.44
N ASP A 30 7.03 -7.29 -2.24
CA ASP A 30 8.12 -6.34 -2.03
C ASP A 30 8.72 -6.56 -0.62
N THR A 31 9.55 -5.63 -0.17
CA THR A 31 10.31 -5.66 1.08
C THR A 31 9.79 -4.66 2.10
N ILE A 32 9.63 -5.10 3.34
CA ILE A 32 9.21 -4.23 4.45
C ILE A 32 10.43 -3.51 5.00
N LYS A 33 10.24 -2.23 5.35
CA LYS A 33 11.19 -1.47 6.16
C LYS A 33 10.55 -1.08 7.48
N ARG A 34 11.35 -1.14 8.55
CA ARG A 34 10.95 -0.75 9.90
C ARG A 34 11.69 0.52 10.30
N GLY A 35 11.01 1.39 11.00
CA GLY A 35 11.56 2.66 11.49
C GLY A 35 10.78 3.17 12.69
N HIS A 36 10.96 4.45 12.96
CA HIS A 36 10.18 5.18 13.95
C HIS A 36 9.62 6.46 13.31
N ASP A 37 8.43 6.88 13.74
CA ASP A 37 7.86 8.16 13.36
C ASP A 37 8.55 9.34 14.09
N VAL A 38 8.08 10.57 13.84
CA VAL A 38 8.59 11.79 14.47
C VAL A 38 8.43 11.82 15.99
N ASN A 39 7.53 11.01 16.54
CA ASN A 39 7.25 10.89 17.97
C ASN A 39 7.99 9.71 18.60
N GLY A 40 8.77 8.95 17.82
CA GLY A 40 9.47 7.75 18.28
C GLY A 40 8.60 6.49 18.34
N ASN A 41 7.39 6.49 17.77
CA ASN A 41 6.56 5.29 17.70
C ASN A 41 7.08 4.36 16.60
N PRO A 42 7.03 3.03 16.79
CA PRO A 42 7.43 2.09 15.76
C PRO A 42 6.52 2.24 14.53
N VAL A 43 7.15 2.22 13.36
CA VAL A 43 6.44 2.27 12.09
C VAL A 43 6.97 1.21 11.14
N VAL A 44 6.04 0.56 10.47
CA VAL A 44 6.28 -0.35 9.37
C VAL A 44 5.85 0.38 8.10
N TYR A 45 6.70 0.41 7.08
CA TYR A 45 6.37 1.00 5.80
C TYR A 45 6.88 0.13 4.66
N GLY A 46 6.15 0.16 3.55
CA GLY A 46 6.48 -0.57 2.36
C GLY A 46 5.77 0.02 1.16
N LYS A 47 6.22 -0.42 -0.01
CA LYS A 47 5.60 -0.10 -1.28
C LYS A 47 5.42 -1.38 -2.06
N ILE A 48 4.42 -1.46 -2.91
CA ILE A 48 4.28 -2.54 -3.90
C ILE A 48 3.95 -1.92 -5.24
N LYS A 49 4.45 -2.55 -6.30
CA LYS A 49 4.07 -2.16 -7.67
C LYS A 49 2.81 -2.91 -8.07
N VAL A 50 1.77 -2.20 -8.47
CA VAL A 50 0.51 -2.77 -8.98
C VAL A 50 0.23 -2.11 -10.32
N ASN A 51 0.19 -2.92 -11.39
CA ASN A 51 0.09 -2.44 -12.78
C ASN A 51 1.16 -1.35 -13.07
N ASP A 52 0.72 -0.16 -13.50
CA ASP A 52 1.58 0.99 -13.82
C ASP A 52 1.82 1.91 -12.61
N GLY A 53 1.28 1.57 -11.45
CA GLY A 53 1.33 2.37 -10.23
C GLY A 53 2.10 1.73 -9.08
N TYR A 54 2.24 2.50 -8.00
CA TYR A 54 2.77 2.03 -6.73
C TYR A 54 1.78 2.33 -5.61
N ILE A 55 1.56 1.34 -4.76
CA ILE A 55 0.83 1.50 -3.51
C ILE A 55 1.85 1.67 -2.40
N TYR A 56 1.66 2.71 -1.60
CA TYR A 56 2.46 2.96 -0.41
C TYR A 56 1.59 2.74 0.82
N ALA A 57 2.07 1.94 1.75
CA ALA A 57 1.37 1.67 3.00
C ALA A 57 2.29 1.93 4.20
N THR A 58 1.68 2.28 5.31
CA THR A 58 2.36 2.40 6.59
C THR A 58 1.41 2.05 7.74
N ALA A 59 1.95 1.42 8.77
CA ALA A 59 1.19 1.03 9.95
C ALA A 59 2.10 0.94 11.19
N SER A 60 1.49 0.86 12.36
CA SER A 60 2.21 0.72 13.63
C SER A 60 2.81 -0.67 13.82
N SER A 61 2.23 -1.67 13.15
CA SER A 61 2.63 -3.08 13.25
C SER A 61 2.59 -3.78 11.89
N GLN A 62 3.29 -4.91 11.79
CA GLN A 62 3.35 -5.71 10.56
C GLN A 62 1.99 -6.34 10.21
N TRP A 63 1.19 -6.71 11.21
CA TRP A 63 -0.14 -7.27 11.00
C TRP A 63 -1.08 -6.24 10.39
N GLU A 64 -1.16 -5.07 11.02
CA GLU A 64 -1.95 -3.94 10.52
C GLU A 64 -1.47 -3.47 9.13
N PHE A 65 -0.16 -3.52 8.89
CA PHE A 65 0.40 -3.21 7.58
C PHE A 65 -0.09 -4.18 6.50
N GLY A 66 -0.13 -5.48 6.78
CA GLY A 66 -0.62 -6.50 5.85
C GLY A 66 -2.10 -6.31 5.51
N GLU A 67 -2.94 -6.09 6.52
CA GLU A 67 -4.38 -5.88 6.33
C GLU A 67 -4.68 -4.64 5.49
N LYS A 68 -4.05 -3.50 5.80
CA LYS A 68 -4.20 -2.24 5.04
C LYS A 68 -3.78 -2.39 3.59
N LEU A 69 -2.75 -3.18 3.35
CA LEU A 69 -2.22 -3.40 2.03
C LEU A 69 -3.13 -4.29 1.18
N ASP A 70 -3.60 -5.40 1.74
CA ASP A 70 -4.57 -6.29 1.08
C ASP A 70 -5.86 -5.52 0.74
N GLU A 71 -6.36 -4.69 1.66
CA GLU A 71 -7.51 -3.83 1.42
C GLU A 71 -7.26 -2.82 0.28
N THR A 72 -6.09 -2.16 0.27
CA THR A 72 -5.76 -1.17 -0.76
C THR A 72 -5.59 -1.81 -2.15
N VAL A 73 -4.99 -3.00 -2.21
CA VAL A 73 -4.86 -3.77 -3.45
C VAL A 73 -6.22 -4.20 -3.98
N LEU A 74 -7.10 -4.71 -3.11
CA LEU A 74 -8.46 -5.07 -3.46
C LEU A 74 -9.24 -3.86 -3.97
N LEU A 75 -9.13 -2.70 -3.31
CA LEU A 75 -9.73 -1.45 -3.76
C LEU A 75 -9.28 -1.04 -5.17
N ILE A 76 -7.98 -1.13 -5.46
CA ILE A 76 -7.44 -0.74 -6.76
C ILE A 76 -7.85 -1.69 -7.88
N LEU A 77 -7.83 -3.01 -7.63
CA LEU A 77 -8.09 -4.02 -8.65
C LEU A 77 -9.57 -4.30 -8.85
N ASP A 78 -10.37 -4.31 -7.78
CA ASP A 78 -11.76 -4.74 -7.85
C ASP A 78 -12.74 -3.59 -8.06
N TYR A 79 -12.38 -2.38 -7.61
CA TYR A 79 -13.20 -1.17 -7.71
C TYR A 79 -12.66 -0.13 -8.69
N ASP A 80 -11.57 -0.45 -9.41
CA ASP A 80 -10.99 0.40 -10.46
C ASP A 80 -10.69 1.84 -10.00
N LEU A 81 -10.35 2.00 -8.71
CA LEU A 81 -10.13 3.31 -8.08
C LEU A 81 -9.01 4.13 -8.75
N HIS A 82 -8.07 3.45 -9.41
CA HIS A 82 -7.00 4.07 -10.18
C HIS A 82 -7.49 4.71 -11.50
N ASN A 83 -8.73 4.41 -11.91
CA ASN A 83 -9.36 4.88 -13.14
C ASN A 83 -10.39 5.99 -12.87
N ILE A 84 -10.43 6.54 -11.64
CA ILE A 84 -11.04 7.84 -11.39
C ILE A 84 -10.16 8.89 -12.08
N SER A 85 -10.27 8.94 -13.41
CA SER A 85 -9.91 10.13 -14.16
C SER A 85 -10.67 11.28 -13.51
N SER A 86 -9.97 12.36 -13.19
CA SER A 86 -10.59 13.58 -12.71
C SER A 86 -11.66 13.93 -13.71
N THR A 87 -12.92 13.60 -13.42
CA THR A 87 -14.04 14.18 -14.12
C THR A 87 -13.92 15.65 -13.77
N ASN A 88 -13.33 16.41 -14.68
CA ASN A 88 -13.60 17.83 -14.80
C ASN A 88 -15.10 17.93 -15.15
N SER A 89 -15.97 17.58 -14.22
CA SER A 89 -17.37 17.95 -14.28
C SER A 89 -17.38 19.41 -13.88
N GLY A 90 -17.06 20.27 -14.85
CA GLY A 90 -17.65 21.59 -14.88
C GLY A 90 -19.15 21.37 -14.87
N ASN A 91 -19.76 21.53 -13.69
CA ASN A 91 -21.16 21.77 -13.45
C ASN A 91 -21.28 22.13 -11.97
N ASP A 92 -21.61 23.40 -11.76
CA ASP A 92 -21.94 24.05 -10.52
C ASP A 92 -22.65 23.13 -9.53
N ILE A 93 -22.07 22.97 -8.33
CA ILE A 93 -22.80 22.51 -7.15
C ILE A 93 -23.35 23.77 -6.49
N PRO A 94 -24.64 24.15 -6.66
CA PRO A 94 -25.21 25.25 -5.92
C PRO A 94 -25.43 24.77 -4.48
N GLY A 95 -24.51 25.09 -3.57
CA GLY A 95 -24.78 24.88 -2.14
C GLY A 95 -23.61 24.66 -1.19
N PHE A 96 -22.36 24.61 -1.65
CA PHE A 96 -21.22 24.48 -0.74
C PHE A 96 -20.51 25.81 -0.52
N ASN A 97 -21.12 26.68 0.30
CA ASN A 97 -20.40 27.80 0.92
C ASN A 97 -19.66 27.27 2.14
N LEU A 98 -18.33 27.18 2.07
CA LEU A 98 -17.51 27.17 3.27
C LEU A 98 -17.57 28.58 3.87
N ILE A 99 -18.02 28.64 5.13
CA ILE A 99 -17.84 29.77 6.04
C ILE A 99 -16.43 29.66 6.65
#